data_AF-A0A8H5FKE1-F1
#
_entry.id   AF-A0A8H5FKE1-F1
#
_cell.length_a   1.000
_cell.length_b   1.000
_cell.length_c   1.000
_cell.angle_alpha   90.00
_cell.angle_beta   90.00
_cell.angle_gamma   90.00
#
_symmetry.space_group_name_H-M   'P 1'
#
loop_
_entity.id
_entity.type
_entity.pdbx_description
1 polymer ?
#
loop_
_entity_poly.entity_id
_entity_poly.type
_entity_poly.pdbx_seq_one_letter_code
_entity_poly.pdbx_strand_id
1 'polypeptide(L)'
;MSYTPNTSYSRTASHTSYSHKVLDSRPQFAIASLSLGNNANHDLPTKIRVASSLGYDGIEIFIPDFEAFGEEVREGKHSELFTSTPSTPSTPSTSWSLPSSSCPPYNLANLTSLSQPDLELACAHAISTYCASHNLFIPILQPYRNFENFRTQEDLCKALDGAERWFRIMPTLQCDLMLVCSNHIPGPYPLTAREYTFEMYCDAQVEAFKQLGERAARYNVRVGYEPLSWGTVIDNWMQVWEIVKRVDKENVGVILDSFNTL
;
A
#
# COMPACT_ATOMS: atom_id res chain seq x y z
N MET A 1 -60.02 19.03 -15.45
CA MET A 1 -59.57 18.65 -14.08
C MET A 1 -58.25 17.90 -14.26
N SER A 2 -57.10 18.54 -14.49
CA SER A 2 -56.18 19.20 -13.53
C SER A 2 -55.50 18.24 -12.53
N TYR A 3 -54.19 18.00 -12.75
CA TYR A 3 -53.07 17.75 -11.78
C TYR A 3 -53.18 16.48 -10.88
N THR A 4 -52.18 15.62 -10.61
CA THR A 4 -50.69 15.65 -10.60
C THR A 4 -50.12 14.23 -10.58
N PRO A 5 -48.85 14.02 -10.99
CA PRO A 5 -47.92 13.25 -10.16
C PRO A 5 -46.86 14.19 -9.56
N ASN A 6 -46.75 14.15 -8.24
CA ASN A 6 -45.77 14.89 -7.47
C ASN A 6 -44.76 13.88 -6.92
N THR A 7 -43.50 13.99 -7.31
CA THR A 7 -42.32 13.86 -6.42
C THR A 7 -41.08 14.16 -7.25
N SER A 8 -40.76 15.45 -7.32
CA SER A 8 -39.42 15.94 -7.66
C SER A 8 -38.44 15.52 -6.57
N TYR A 9 -37.50 14.64 -6.89
CA TYR A 9 -36.28 14.49 -6.09
C TYR A 9 -35.41 15.73 -6.32
N SER A 10 -35.50 16.70 -5.40
CA SER A 10 -34.59 17.83 -5.32
C SER A 10 -33.22 17.32 -4.87
N ARG A 11 -32.33 17.04 -5.84
CA ARG A 11 -30.92 16.81 -5.57
C ARG A 11 -30.27 18.20 -5.45
N THR A 12 -30.19 18.73 -4.23
CA THR A 12 -29.35 19.90 -3.93
C THR A 12 -27.89 19.47 -4.08
N ALA A 13 -27.37 19.56 -5.31
CA ALA A 13 -25.93 19.55 -5.54
C ALA A 13 -25.39 20.89 -5.04
N SER A 14 -24.70 20.87 -3.90
CA SER A 14 -23.88 21.99 -3.46
C SER A 14 -22.74 22.14 -4.46
N HIS A 15 -22.92 23.01 -5.46
CA HIS A 15 -21.83 23.45 -6.32
C HIS A 15 -20.88 24.30 -5.50
N THR A 16 -19.84 23.68 -4.95
CA THR A 16 -18.63 24.39 -4.53
C THR A 16 -17.91 24.83 -5.80
N SER A 17 -18.04 26.12 -6.11
CA SER A 17 -17.23 26.82 -7.12
C SER A 17 -15.77 26.73 -6.72
N TYR A 18 -14.99 25.85 -7.35
CA TYR A 18 -13.53 25.85 -7.28
C TYR A 18 -13.01 26.95 -8.22
N SER A 19 -12.50 28.03 -7.62
CA SER A 19 -11.80 29.09 -8.32
C SER A 19 -10.36 29.13 -7.82
N HIS A 20 -9.40 29.20 -8.77
CA HIS A 20 -7.97 29.50 -8.60
C HIS A 20 -7.13 28.41 -7.90
N LYS A 21 -5.99 27.88 -8.39
CA LYS A 21 -4.97 28.30 -9.37
C LYS A 21 -4.31 27.03 -9.95
N VAL A 22 -4.19 26.94 -11.27
CA VAL A 22 -3.20 26.04 -11.89
C VAL A 22 -1.86 26.76 -11.77
N LEU A 23 -1.14 26.51 -10.68
CA LEU A 23 0.29 26.83 -10.59
C LEU A 23 1.05 25.57 -10.97
N ASP A 24 2.02 25.72 -11.87
CA ASP A 24 3.01 24.75 -12.37
C ASP A 24 3.56 23.77 -11.32
N SER A 25 2.79 22.77 -10.89
CA SER A 25 3.34 21.65 -10.12
C SER A 25 3.83 20.60 -11.11
N ARG A 26 5.16 20.47 -11.26
CA ARG A 26 5.76 19.31 -11.91
C ARG A 26 5.16 18.02 -11.33
N PRO A 27 5.10 16.92 -12.10
CA PRO A 27 4.70 15.62 -11.54
C PRO A 27 5.55 15.29 -10.30
N GLN A 28 4.90 14.65 -9.32
CA GLN A 28 5.60 14.08 -8.18
C GLN A 28 6.24 12.76 -8.62
N PHE A 29 7.51 12.57 -8.30
CA PHE A 29 8.26 11.37 -8.63
C PHE A 29 8.67 10.64 -7.37
N ALA A 30 8.39 9.35 -7.33
CA ALA A 30 8.86 8.45 -6.29
C ALA A 30 9.68 7.32 -6.89
N ILE A 31 10.48 6.69 -6.05
CA ILE A 31 11.30 5.52 -6.41
C ILE A 31 11.02 4.37 -5.45
N ALA A 32 10.94 3.14 -5.97
CA ALA A 32 10.83 1.96 -5.13
C ALA A 32 12.15 1.68 -4.41
N SER A 33 12.08 1.33 -3.13
CA SER A 33 13.27 0.99 -2.33
C SER A 33 14.10 -0.15 -2.95
N LEU A 34 13.44 -1.09 -3.64
CA LEU A 34 14.09 -2.19 -4.37
C LEU A 34 14.92 -1.72 -5.58
N SER A 35 14.60 -0.56 -6.15
CA SER A 35 15.35 0.04 -7.27
C SER A 35 16.62 0.75 -6.82
N LEU A 36 16.81 0.95 -5.52
CA LEU A 36 18.00 1.57 -4.90
C LEU A 36 19.00 0.54 -4.37
N GLY A 37 19.02 -0.66 -4.96
CA GLY A 37 19.93 -1.74 -4.62
C GLY A 37 19.32 -2.80 -3.70
N ASN A 38 20.02 -3.93 -3.54
CA ASN A 38 19.56 -5.06 -2.75
C ASN A 38 19.74 -4.79 -1.23
N ASN A 39 18.75 -5.16 -0.41
CA ASN A 39 18.73 -5.01 1.05
C ASN A 39 19.87 -5.74 1.77
N ALA A 40 20.47 -6.77 1.17
CA ALA A 40 21.64 -7.44 1.70
C ALA A 40 22.90 -6.55 1.74
N ASN A 41 22.94 -5.46 0.96
CA ASN A 41 24.09 -4.55 0.88
C ASN A 41 23.74 -3.08 1.15
N HIS A 42 22.45 -2.73 1.15
CA HIS A 42 21.97 -1.35 1.29
C HIS A 42 20.80 -1.32 2.26
N ASP A 43 21.02 -0.75 3.44
CA ASP A 43 19.96 -0.58 4.43
C ASP A 43 18.90 0.45 3.99
N LEU A 44 17.69 0.33 4.54
CA LEU A 44 16.57 1.21 4.20
C LEU A 44 16.84 2.69 4.54
N PRO A 45 17.46 3.06 5.70
CA PRO A 45 17.80 4.45 5.98
C PRO A 45 18.72 5.07 4.93
N THR A 46 19.72 4.34 4.43
CA THR A 46 20.60 4.81 3.34
C THR A 46 19.81 5.04 2.06
N LYS A 47 18.89 4.14 1.70
CA LYS A 47 18.02 4.30 0.53
C LYS A 47 17.15 5.55 0.63
N ILE A 48 16.55 5.80 1.80
CA ILE A 48 15.75 7.02 2.08
C ILE A 48 16.60 8.28 1.88
N ARG A 49 17.81 8.33 2.46
CA ARG A 49 18.73 9.47 2.27
C ARG A 49 19.11 9.70 0.80
N VAL A 50 19.38 8.62 0.07
CA VAL A 50 19.77 8.69 -1.35
C VAL A 50 18.61 9.14 -2.23
N ALA A 51 17.39 8.62 -2.00
CA ALA A 51 16.20 9.08 -2.72
C ALA A 51 16.00 10.61 -2.54
N SER A 52 16.12 11.08 -1.31
CA SER A 52 16.03 12.51 -0.98
C SER A 52 17.12 13.35 -1.65
N SER A 53 18.39 12.91 -1.58
CA SER A 53 19.50 13.67 -2.17
C SER A 53 19.47 13.73 -3.70
N LEU A 54 18.80 12.77 -4.35
CA LEU A 54 18.57 12.75 -5.80
C LEU A 54 17.31 13.51 -6.23
N GLY A 55 16.56 14.09 -5.28
CA GLY A 55 15.42 14.96 -5.57
C GLY A 55 14.10 14.24 -5.85
N TYR A 56 13.95 12.98 -5.43
CA TYR A 56 12.64 12.33 -5.41
C TYR A 56 11.73 13.00 -4.37
N ASP A 57 10.42 12.97 -4.62
CA ASP A 57 9.40 13.45 -3.69
C ASP A 57 8.96 12.35 -2.73
N GLY A 58 9.13 11.08 -3.10
CA GLY A 58 8.73 9.95 -2.28
C GLY A 58 9.55 8.68 -2.50
N ILE A 59 9.35 7.73 -1.60
CA ILE A 59 9.95 6.40 -1.67
C ILE A 59 8.89 5.34 -1.38
N GLU A 60 8.66 4.46 -2.35
CA GLU A 60 7.84 3.27 -2.14
C GLU A 60 8.63 2.26 -1.30
N ILE A 61 7.93 1.63 -0.35
CA ILE A 61 8.53 0.65 0.56
C ILE A 61 8.23 -0.77 0.08
N PHE A 62 9.28 -1.48 -0.32
CA PHE A 62 9.23 -2.89 -0.67
C PHE A 62 9.44 -3.76 0.58
N ILE A 63 8.70 -4.87 0.70
CA ILE A 63 8.65 -5.60 1.98
C ILE A 63 9.96 -6.20 2.44
N PRO A 64 10.80 -6.77 1.57
CA PRO A 64 12.14 -7.18 1.96
C PRO A 64 12.98 -6.07 2.61
N ASP A 65 12.78 -4.80 2.22
CA ASP A 65 13.46 -3.68 2.87
C ASP A 65 12.86 -3.35 4.25
N PHE A 66 11.53 -3.40 4.38
CA PHE A 66 10.86 -3.19 5.67
C PHE A 66 11.23 -4.29 6.68
N GLU A 67 11.20 -5.56 6.26
CA GLU A 67 11.55 -6.70 7.10
C GLU A 67 13.02 -6.69 7.48
N ALA A 68 13.93 -6.41 6.52
CA ALA A 68 15.36 -6.28 6.81
C ALA A 68 15.63 -5.16 7.83
N PHE A 69 14.97 -4.01 7.70
CA PHE A 69 15.06 -2.95 8.68
C PHE A 69 14.60 -3.41 10.09
N GLY A 70 13.51 -4.17 10.19
CA GLY A 70 13.04 -4.74 11.45
C GLY A 70 14.07 -5.69 12.09
N GLU A 71 14.70 -6.56 11.31
CA GLU A 71 15.77 -7.44 11.80
C GLU A 71 17.00 -6.65 12.25
N GLU A 72 17.42 -5.65 11.48
CA GLU A 72 18.54 -4.76 11.84
C GLU A 72 18.28 -4.03 13.17
N VAL A 73 17.06 -3.56 13.40
CA VAL A 73 16.65 -2.95 14.67
C VAL A 73 16.71 -3.97 15.82
N ARG A 74 16.30 -5.22 15.59
CA ARG A 74 16.41 -6.30 16.58
C ARG A 74 17.87 -6.63 16.92
N GLU A 75 18.77 -6.47 15.96
CA GLU A 75 20.22 -6.57 16.15
C GLU A 75 20.84 -5.34 16.84
N GLY A 76 20.04 -4.33 17.17
CA GLY A 76 20.47 -3.11 17.85
C GLY A 76 21.03 -2.03 16.92
N LYS A 77 20.82 -2.13 15.60
CA LYS A 77 21.16 -1.08 14.64
C LYS A 77 20.08 0.00 14.60
N HIS A 78 20.41 1.15 13.99
CA HIS A 78 19.49 2.27 13.71
C HIS A 78 18.80 2.88 14.94
N SER A 79 19.37 2.71 16.13
CA SER A 79 18.83 3.22 17.39
C SER A 79 18.54 4.73 17.38
N GLU A 80 19.32 5.48 16.61
CA GLU A 80 19.17 6.92 16.42
C GLU A 80 17.80 7.30 15.83
N LEU A 81 17.19 6.43 15.01
CA LEU A 81 15.89 6.65 14.36
C LEU A 81 14.69 6.53 15.31
N PHE A 82 14.91 6.01 16.52
CA PHE A 82 13.89 5.84 17.55
C PHE A 82 13.97 6.90 18.64
N THR A 83 14.93 7.83 18.55
CA THR A 83 15.07 8.92 19.51
C THR A 83 14.23 10.12 19.06
N SER A 84 13.37 10.63 19.94
CA SER A 84 12.56 11.82 19.68
C SER A 84 13.47 13.05 19.58
N THR A 85 13.91 13.41 18.38
CA THR A 85 14.39 14.77 18.12
C THR A 85 13.19 15.62 17.71
N PRO A 86 12.85 16.69 18.46
CA PRO A 86 11.80 17.61 18.03
C PRO A 86 12.32 18.40 16.82
N SER A 87 12.11 17.88 15.62
CA SER A 87 12.26 18.66 14.40
C SER A 87 10.91 19.30 14.10
N THR A 88 10.87 20.63 14.16
CA THR A 88 9.70 21.43 13.76
C THR A 88 9.55 21.30 12.24
N PRO A 89 8.47 20.72 11.69
CA PRO A 89 8.30 20.65 10.25
C PRO A 89 7.91 22.02 9.73
N SER A 90 8.67 22.59 8.79
CA SER A 90 8.18 23.63 7.90
C SER A 90 7.19 22.98 6.93
N THR A 91 5.89 23.15 7.22
CA THR A 91 4.77 22.51 6.51
C THR A 91 4.72 22.90 5.03
N PRO A 92 4.76 21.95 4.08
CA PRO A 92 4.07 22.11 2.80
C PRO A 92 2.61 21.66 3.00
N SER A 93 1.66 22.43 2.49
CA SER A 93 0.22 22.19 2.66
C SER A 93 -0.23 20.93 1.90
N THR A 94 -0.27 19.79 2.57
CA THR A 94 -1.12 18.65 2.21
C THR A 94 -2.21 18.50 3.27
N SER A 95 -3.42 18.12 2.86
CA SER A 95 -4.63 18.07 3.70
C SER A 95 -4.62 17.02 4.80
N TRP A 96 -3.49 16.32 5.01
CA TRP A 96 -3.30 15.36 6.08
C TRP A 96 -2.68 16.05 7.29
N SER A 97 -3.53 16.46 8.23
CA SER A 97 -3.08 16.79 9.58
C SER A 97 -2.76 15.48 10.31
N LEU A 98 -1.51 15.31 10.75
CA LEU A 98 -1.16 14.32 11.75
C LEU A 98 -2.17 14.39 12.91
N PRO A 99 -2.82 13.29 13.33
CA PRO A 99 -3.27 13.20 14.71
C PRO A 99 -2.03 13.48 15.56
N SER A 100 -2.15 14.29 16.60
CA SER A 100 -1.07 14.48 17.57
C SER A 100 -0.81 13.15 18.29
N SER A 101 -0.08 12.25 17.64
CA SER A 101 0.33 10.98 18.21
C SER A 101 1.51 11.28 19.12
N SER A 102 1.21 11.58 20.37
CA SER A 102 2.16 11.36 21.46
C SER A 102 2.42 9.85 21.54
N CYS A 103 3.26 9.33 20.64
CA CYS A 103 3.78 7.98 20.77
C CYS A 103 4.76 8.00 21.94
N PRO A 104 4.66 7.05 22.89
CA PRO A 104 5.60 7.00 24.00
C PRO A 104 7.03 6.83 23.44
N PRO A 105 8.05 7.46 24.06
CA PRO A 105 9.43 7.24 23.64
C PRO A 105 9.72 5.73 23.74
N TYR A 106 10.01 5.10 22.60
CA TYR A 106 10.44 3.70 22.61
C TYR A 106 11.75 3.61 23.39
N ASN A 107 11.75 2.87 24.49
CA ASN A 107 12.98 2.63 25.22
C ASN A 107 13.88 1.74 24.35
N LEU A 108 15.03 2.27 23.93
CA LEU A 108 16.02 1.57 23.10
C LEU A 108 16.43 0.21 23.71
N ALA A 109 16.47 0.10 25.04
CA ALA A 109 16.81 -1.16 25.72
C ALA A 109 15.75 -2.25 25.52
N ASN A 110 14.52 -1.89 25.12
CA ASN A 110 13.40 -2.83 24.95
C ASN A 110 13.11 -3.15 23.48
N LEU A 111 13.65 -2.40 22.50
CA LEU A 111 13.36 -2.62 21.07
C LEU A 111 13.70 -4.05 20.62
N THR A 112 14.83 -4.58 21.09
CA THR A 112 15.31 -5.91 20.73
C THR A 112 14.48 -7.06 21.34
N SER A 113 13.61 -6.76 22.31
CA SER A 113 12.73 -7.72 22.98
C SER A 113 11.25 -7.53 22.70
N LEU A 114 10.89 -6.60 21.80
CA LEU A 114 9.51 -6.39 21.39
C LEU A 114 8.94 -7.63 20.68
N SER A 115 7.62 -7.83 20.86
CA SER A 115 6.88 -8.76 20.03
C SER A 115 6.94 -8.33 18.56
N GLN A 116 6.77 -9.26 17.61
CA GLN A 116 6.83 -8.91 16.18
C GLN A 116 5.85 -7.77 15.82
N PRO A 117 4.57 -7.79 16.22
CA PRO A 117 3.65 -6.69 15.89
C PRO A 117 4.07 -5.33 16.47
N ASP A 118 4.60 -5.31 17.71
CA ASP A 118 5.05 -4.07 18.35
C ASP A 118 6.31 -3.52 17.68
N LEU A 119 7.23 -4.41 17.27
CA LEU A 119 8.43 -4.05 16.53
C LEU A 119 8.08 -3.44 15.18
N GLU A 120 7.14 -4.04 14.44
CA GLU A 120 6.71 -3.51 13.15
C GLU A 120 6.05 -2.15 13.26
N LEU A 121 5.23 -1.95 14.29
CA LEU A 121 4.62 -0.65 14.55
C LEU A 121 5.67 0.41 14.88
N ALA A 122 6.68 0.04 15.68
CA ALA A 122 7.82 0.92 15.98
C ALA A 122 8.64 1.24 14.71
N CYS A 123 8.91 0.23 13.88
CA CYS A 123 9.63 0.41 12.62
C CYS A 123 8.85 1.28 11.63
N ALA A 124 7.53 1.07 11.51
CA ALA A 124 6.64 1.89 10.70
C ALA A 124 6.73 3.37 11.09
N HIS A 125 6.72 3.67 12.39
CA HIS A 125 6.85 5.02 12.90
C HIS A 125 8.24 5.62 12.62
N ALA A 126 9.31 4.86 12.84
CA ALA A 126 10.67 5.31 12.58
C ALA A 126 10.88 5.60 11.08
N ILE A 127 10.39 4.72 10.20
CA ILE A 127 10.46 4.90 8.75
C ILE A 127 9.70 6.15 8.30
N SER A 128 8.44 6.32 8.73
CA SER A 128 7.65 7.50 8.32
C SER A 128 8.24 8.81 8.83
N THR A 129 8.71 8.83 10.08
CA THR A 129 9.40 9.99 10.66
C THR A 129 10.68 10.32 9.89
N TYR A 130 11.46 9.29 9.53
CA TYR A 130 12.71 9.49 8.81
C TYR A 130 12.48 9.97 7.38
N CYS A 131 11.53 9.38 6.65
CA CYS A 131 11.09 9.88 5.35
C CYS A 131 10.65 11.35 5.44
N ALA A 132 9.80 11.70 6.41
CA ALA A 132 9.35 13.08 6.61
C ALA A 132 10.51 14.04 6.90
N SER A 133 11.49 13.65 7.71
CA SER A 133 12.70 14.46 7.98
C SER A 133 13.58 14.69 6.74
N HIS A 134 13.42 13.83 5.73
CA HIS A 134 14.08 13.88 4.43
C HIS A 134 13.19 14.46 3.31
N ASN A 135 12.03 15.03 3.66
CA ASN A 135 11.03 15.56 2.73
C ASN A 135 10.52 14.52 1.72
N LEU A 136 10.48 13.25 2.11
CA LEU A 136 9.92 12.16 1.32
C LEU A 136 8.57 11.74 1.89
N PHE A 137 7.58 11.53 1.03
CA PHE A 137 6.36 10.79 1.38
C PHE A 137 6.46 9.32 0.97
N ILE A 138 5.58 8.48 1.51
CA ILE A 138 5.53 7.05 1.17
C ILE A 138 4.26 6.82 0.32
N PRO A 139 4.38 6.78 -1.02
CA PRO A 139 3.22 6.66 -1.91
C PRO A 139 2.56 5.29 -1.85
N ILE A 140 3.37 4.23 -1.70
CA ILE A 140 2.97 2.84 -1.91
C ILE A 140 3.73 1.95 -0.92
N LEU A 141 3.02 0.94 -0.39
CA LEU A 141 3.59 -0.22 0.28
C LEU A 141 3.31 -1.46 -0.60
N GLN A 142 4.31 -2.31 -0.84
CA GLN A 142 4.16 -3.49 -1.72
C GLN A 142 4.35 -4.83 -0.98
N PRO A 143 3.41 -5.26 -0.11
CA PRO A 143 3.58 -6.45 0.72
C PRO A 143 3.22 -7.77 0.06
N TYR A 144 2.48 -7.72 -1.05
CA TYR A 144 1.95 -8.93 -1.67
C TYR A 144 2.35 -9.07 -3.13
N ARG A 145 2.87 -10.28 -3.42
CA ARG A 145 2.97 -10.83 -4.77
C ARG A 145 2.24 -12.16 -4.91
N ASN A 146 1.60 -12.66 -3.85
CA ASN A 146 1.01 -14.00 -3.77
C ASN A 146 -0.46 -13.97 -3.28
N PHE A 147 -1.24 -12.95 -3.66
CA PHE A 147 -2.67 -12.83 -3.29
C PHE A 147 -3.59 -13.28 -4.43
N GLU A 148 -3.36 -14.47 -4.99
CA GLU A 148 -4.21 -15.06 -6.02
C GLU A 148 -4.12 -16.58 -5.98
N ASN A 149 -4.96 -17.26 -6.77
CA ASN A 149 -4.85 -18.71 -7.01
C ASN A 149 -4.94 -19.54 -5.72
N PHE A 150 -5.75 -19.09 -4.76
CA PHE A 150 -5.97 -19.80 -3.50
C PHE A 150 -6.59 -21.18 -3.73
N ARG A 151 -6.05 -22.21 -3.08
CA ARG A 151 -6.55 -23.59 -3.22
C ARG A 151 -7.79 -23.83 -2.39
N THR A 152 -7.87 -23.18 -1.23
CA THR A 152 -8.96 -23.34 -0.27
C THR A 152 -9.40 -21.98 0.28
N GLN A 153 -10.60 -21.94 0.84
CA GLN A 153 -11.04 -20.78 1.61
C GLN A 153 -10.13 -20.52 2.83
N GLU A 154 -9.50 -21.56 3.39
CA GLU A 154 -8.53 -21.40 4.46
C GLU A 154 -7.28 -20.64 4.00
N ASP A 155 -6.80 -20.90 2.79
CA ASP A 155 -5.64 -20.18 2.22
C ASP A 155 -5.98 -18.70 1.98
N LEU A 156 -7.18 -18.40 1.48
CA LEU A 156 -7.67 -17.03 1.35
C LEU A 156 -7.77 -16.34 2.72
N CYS A 157 -8.35 -17.01 3.73
CA CYS A 157 -8.42 -16.47 5.09
C CYS A 157 -7.03 -16.13 5.64
N LYS A 158 -6.04 -17.02 5.50
CA LYS A 158 -4.66 -16.77 5.93
C LYS A 158 -4.03 -15.58 5.20
N ALA A 159 -4.25 -15.46 3.88
CA ALA A 159 -3.74 -14.35 3.10
C ALA A 159 -4.37 -13.01 3.52
N LEU A 160 -5.69 -13.01 3.78
CA LEU A 160 -6.41 -11.85 4.29
C LEU A 160 -5.95 -11.45 5.71
N ASP A 161 -5.70 -12.42 6.59
CA ASP A 161 -5.18 -12.16 7.94
C ASP A 161 -3.76 -11.59 7.88
N GLY A 162 -2.94 -12.09 6.96
CA GLY A 162 -1.66 -11.48 6.62
C GLY A 162 -1.83 -10.03 6.16
N ALA A 163 -2.77 -9.75 5.26
CA ALA A 163 -2.95 -8.40 4.74
C ALA A 163 -3.43 -7.43 5.83
N GLU A 164 -4.24 -7.92 6.77
CA GLU A 164 -4.71 -7.14 7.90
C GLU A 164 -3.59 -6.70 8.85
N ARG A 165 -2.53 -7.51 9.00
CA ARG A 165 -1.30 -7.10 9.71
C ARG A 165 -0.71 -5.83 9.10
N TRP A 166 -0.63 -5.77 7.76
CA TRP A 166 -0.11 -4.60 7.05
C TRP A 166 -1.06 -3.41 7.12
N PHE A 167 -2.38 -3.62 6.98
CA PHE A 167 -3.36 -2.54 7.12
C PHE A 167 -3.29 -1.83 8.48
N ARG A 168 -2.93 -2.54 9.56
CA ARG A 168 -2.76 -1.95 10.89
C ARG A 168 -1.55 -1.02 10.99
N ILE A 169 -0.48 -1.26 10.24
CA ILE A 169 0.74 -0.45 10.31
C ILE A 169 0.76 0.68 9.28
N MET A 170 0.03 0.55 8.18
CA MET A 170 0.00 1.52 7.08
C MET A 170 -0.37 2.95 7.50
N PRO A 171 -1.35 3.18 8.39
CA PRO A 171 -1.61 4.52 8.93
C PRO A 171 -0.40 5.14 9.65
N THR A 172 0.36 4.34 10.40
CA THR A 172 1.59 4.78 11.09
C THR A 172 2.72 5.05 10.09
N LEU A 173 2.78 4.26 9.00
CA LEU A 173 3.66 4.53 7.86
C LEU A 173 3.25 5.77 7.06
N GLN A 174 2.07 6.37 7.31
CA GLN A 174 1.51 7.44 6.49
C GLN A 174 1.37 7.05 5.00
N CYS A 175 1.03 5.78 4.75
CA CYS A 175 0.82 5.24 3.41
C CYS A 175 -0.61 4.70 3.32
N ASP A 176 -1.33 5.07 2.27
CA ASP A 176 -2.74 4.70 2.09
C ASP A 176 -2.96 3.78 0.88
N LEU A 177 -1.92 3.35 0.17
CA LEU A 177 -2.02 2.49 -1.01
C LEU A 177 -1.15 1.24 -0.87
N MET A 178 -1.82 0.09 -0.81
CA MET A 178 -1.19 -1.22 -0.85
C MET A 178 -1.17 -1.73 -2.29
N LEU A 179 0.02 -2.02 -2.81
CA LEU A 179 0.19 -2.70 -4.09
C LEU A 179 0.12 -4.22 -3.87
N VAL A 180 -0.67 -4.87 -4.71
CA VAL A 180 -0.78 -6.33 -4.83
C VAL A 180 -0.48 -6.69 -6.27
N CYS A 181 0.61 -7.42 -6.51
CA CYS A 181 0.88 -7.95 -7.85
C CYS A 181 0.14 -9.27 -8.09
N SER A 182 -0.13 -9.58 -9.35
CA SER A 182 -0.36 -10.96 -9.75
C SER A 182 0.88 -11.82 -9.49
N ASN A 183 0.70 -13.14 -9.46
CA ASN A 183 1.72 -14.09 -9.04
C ASN A 183 2.21 -14.98 -10.20
N HIS A 184 3.39 -15.56 -10.02
CA HIS A 184 4.02 -16.50 -10.95
C HIS A 184 4.11 -17.91 -10.36
N ILE A 185 3.30 -18.20 -9.34
CA ILE A 185 3.30 -19.50 -8.66
C ILE A 185 2.83 -20.53 -9.68
N PRO A 186 3.65 -21.53 -10.03
CA PRO A 186 3.23 -22.59 -10.94
C PRO A 186 2.05 -23.34 -10.32
N GLY A 187 1.09 -23.72 -11.15
CA GLY A 187 0.02 -24.63 -10.74
C GLY A 187 0.57 -25.93 -10.11
N PRO A 188 -0.26 -26.72 -9.44
CA PRO A 188 -1.62 -26.94 -9.88
C PRO A 188 -2.59 -26.05 -9.13
N TYR A 189 -3.67 -25.74 -9.83
CA TYR A 189 -4.95 -25.28 -9.30
C TYR A 189 -5.25 -23.78 -9.37
N PRO A 190 -6.47 -23.46 -9.85
CA PRO A 190 -7.33 -24.30 -10.69
C PRO A 190 -6.86 -24.55 -12.17
N LEU A 191 -5.62 -24.99 -12.46
CA LEU A 191 -5.15 -25.18 -13.85
C LEU A 191 -4.85 -26.63 -14.29
N THR A 192 -5.09 -27.65 -13.46
CA THR A 192 -4.69 -29.04 -13.84
C THR A 192 -5.76 -30.11 -13.71
N ALA A 193 -6.95 -29.79 -13.18
CA ALA A 193 -8.12 -30.64 -13.35
C ALA A 193 -8.92 -30.06 -14.51
N ARG A 194 -9.40 -30.90 -15.43
CA ARG A 194 -10.11 -30.54 -16.68
C ARG A 194 -11.46 -29.78 -16.47
N GLU A 195 -11.66 -29.16 -15.31
CA GLU A 195 -12.90 -28.64 -14.76
C GLU A 195 -12.86 -27.13 -14.46
N TYR A 196 -11.76 -26.45 -14.78
CA TYR A 196 -11.58 -25.05 -14.45
C TYR A 196 -11.42 -24.18 -15.68
N THR A 197 -12.08 -23.02 -15.66
CA THR A 197 -12.06 -22.03 -16.74
C THR A 197 -11.40 -20.75 -16.27
N PHE A 198 -10.91 -19.95 -17.21
CA PHE A 198 -10.41 -18.60 -16.93
C PHE A 198 -11.45 -17.72 -16.20
N GLU A 199 -12.73 -17.90 -16.50
CA GLU A 199 -13.81 -17.16 -15.83
C GLU A 199 -13.89 -17.51 -14.34
N MET A 200 -13.74 -18.79 -13.97
CA MET A 200 -13.74 -19.21 -12.57
C MET A 200 -12.56 -18.62 -11.78
N TYR A 201 -11.42 -18.41 -12.45
CA TYR A 201 -10.30 -17.68 -11.86
C TYR A 201 -10.63 -16.22 -11.60
N CYS A 202 -11.22 -15.55 -12.58
CA CYS A 202 -11.67 -14.18 -12.43
C CYS A 202 -12.72 -14.06 -11.32
N ASP A 203 -13.71 -14.96 -11.25
CA ASP A 203 -14.72 -15.03 -10.18
C ASP A 203 -14.07 -15.13 -8.79
N ALA A 204 -13.12 -16.05 -8.63
CA ALA A 204 -12.42 -16.26 -7.36
C ALA A 204 -11.59 -15.02 -6.98
N GLN A 205 -10.94 -14.39 -7.95
CA GLN A 205 -10.13 -13.20 -7.72
C GLN A 205 -10.99 -11.99 -7.37
N VAL A 206 -12.14 -11.82 -8.02
CA VAL A 206 -13.14 -10.81 -7.66
C VAL A 206 -13.59 -10.96 -6.22
N GLU A 207 -13.92 -12.18 -5.79
CA GLU A 207 -14.33 -12.44 -4.40
C GLU A 207 -13.19 -12.16 -3.40
N ALA A 208 -11.97 -12.59 -3.71
CA ALA A 208 -10.80 -12.32 -2.87
C ALA A 208 -10.54 -10.81 -2.70
N PHE A 209 -10.58 -10.04 -3.79
CA PHE A 209 -10.37 -8.59 -3.74
C PHE A 209 -11.55 -7.83 -3.11
N LYS A 210 -12.79 -8.34 -3.20
CA LYS A 210 -13.91 -7.78 -2.43
C LYS A 210 -13.63 -7.87 -0.93
N GLN A 211 -13.25 -9.05 -0.43
CA GLN A 211 -12.93 -9.25 0.98
C GLN A 211 -11.70 -8.44 1.42
N LEU A 212 -10.68 -8.36 0.56
CA LEU A 212 -9.48 -7.56 0.82
C LEU A 212 -9.82 -6.07 0.92
N GLY A 213 -10.59 -5.53 -0.03
CA GLY A 213 -11.05 -4.15 -0.04
C GLY A 213 -11.91 -3.79 1.18
N GLU A 214 -12.79 -4.70 1.62
CA GLU A 214 -13.59 -4.51 2.84
C GLU A 214 -12.75 -4.45 4.11
N ARG A 215 -11.70 -5.26 4.23
CA ARG A 215 -10.76 -5.18 5.35
C ARG A 215 -9.93 -3.90 5.27
N ALA A 216 -9.40 -3.55 4.10
CA ALA A 216 -8.59 -2.36 3.86
C ALA A 216 -9.35 -1.05 4.20
N ALA A 217 -10.64 -0.98 3.85
CA ALA A 217 -11.48 0.20 4.09
C ALA A 217 -11.59 0.57 5.58
N ARG A 218 -11.49 -0.41 6.49
CA ARG A 218 -11.52 -0.19 7.96
C ARG A 218 -10.32 0.64 8.45
N TYR A 219 -9.25 0.70 7.65
CA TYR A 219 -8.01 1.40 7.94
C TYR A 219 -7.78 2.60 7.01
N ASN A 220 -8.79 2.97 6.20
CA ASN A 220 -8.65 3.99 5.15
C ASN A 220 -7.53 3.66 4.14
N VAL A 221 -7.35 2.38 3.83
CA VAL A 221 -6.37 1.89 2.87
C VAL A 221 -7.05 1.54 1.54
N ARG A 222 -6.40 1.94 0.46
CA ARG A 222 -6.68 1.58 -0.93
C ARG A 222 -5.80 0.39 -1.34
N VAL A 223 -6.33 -0.46 -2.19
CA VAL A 223 -5.62 -1.61 -2.74
C VAL A 223 -5.52 -1.44 -4.25
N GLY A 224 -4.31 -1.47 -4.78
CA GLY A 224 -4.05 -1.45 -6.20
C GLY A 224 -3.58 -2.82 -6.68
N TYR A 225 -4.22 -3.32 -7.73
CA TYR A 225 -3.88 -4.60 -8.34
C TYR A 225 -3.04 -4.38 -9.60
N GLU A 226 -1.84 -4.96 -9.62
CA GLU A 226 -0.89 -4.85 -10.71
C GLU A 226 -0.75 -6.21 -11.43
N PRO A 227 -1.01 -6.31 -12.74
CA PRO A 227 -0.65 -7.51 -13.50
C PRO A 227 0.87 -7.57 -13.69
N LEU A 228 1.49 -8.73 -13.50
CA LEU A 228 2.83 -9.01 -14.00
C LEU A 228 2.74 -9.61 -15.39
N SER A 229 3.56 -9.19 -16.35
CA SER A 229 3.53 -9.74 -17.73
C SER A 229 3.90 -11.22 -17.84
N TRP A 230 4.38 -11.81 -16.73
CA TRP A 230 4.70 -13.22 -16.57
C TRP A 230 3.82 -13.92 -15.52
N GLY A 231 2.67 -13.33 -15.17
CA GLY A 231 1.73 -13.92 -14.24
C GLY A 231 1.20 -15.28 -14.72
N THR A 232 0.88 -16.19 -13.79
CA THR A 232 0.43 -17.55 -14.14
C THR A 232 -0.95 -17.55 -14.80
N VAL A 233 -1.85 -16.66 -14.37
CA VAL A 233 -3.24 -16.58 -14.84
C VAL A 233 -3.60 -15.16 -15.27
N ILE A 234 -3.28 -14.20 -14.41
CA ILE A 234 -3.51 -12.78 -14.66
C ILE A 234 -2.16 -12.16 -15.07
N ASP A 235 -2.02 -11.89 -16.36
CA ASP A 235 -0.78 -11.51 -17.01
C ASP A 235 -0.86 -10.21 -17.82
N ASN A 236 -2.02 -9.55 -17.84
CA ASN A 236 -2.19 -8.28 -18.54
C ASN A 236 -3.22 -7.35 -17.87
N TRP A 237 -3.13 -6.07 -18.21
CA TRP A 237 -3.93 -5.01 -17.59
C TRP A 237 -5.43 -5.10 -17.88
N MET A 238 -5.83 -5.71 -19.00
CA MET A 238 -7.25 -5.83 -19.36
C MET A 238 -7.96 -6.84 -18.45
N GLN A 239 -7.28 -7.92 -18.09
CA GLN A 239 -7.81 -8.90 -17.13
C GLN A 239 -7.99 -8.28 -15.74
N VAL A 240 -6.96 -7.58 -15.25
CA VAL A 240 -7.04 -6.85 -13.97
C VAL A 240 -8.16 -5.81 -14.00
N TRP A 241 -8.32 -5.09 -15.10
CA TRP A 241 -9.40 -4.12 -15.26
C TRP A 241 -10.79 -4.76 -15.18
N GLU A 242 -11.01 -5.89 -15.85
CA GLU A 242 -12.29 -6.61 -15.75
C GLU A 242 -12.56 -7.13 -14.34
N ILE A 243 -11.53 -7.63 -13.63
CA ILE A 243 -11.65 -8.04 -12.22
C ILE A 243 -12.02 -6.84 -11.34
N VAL A 244 -11.26 -5.73 -11.41
CA VAL A 244 -11.49 -4.54 -10.57
C VAL A 244 -12.87 -3.94 -10.82
N LYS A 245 -13.32 -3.87 -12.08
CA LYS A 245 -14.70 -3.46 -12.40
C LYS A 245 -15.76 -4.32 -11.71
N ARG A 246 -15.54 -5.63 -11.61
CA ARG A 246 -16.48 -6.58 -10.99
C ARG A 246 -16.38 -6.62 -9.46
N VAL A 247 -15.24 -6.21 -8.90
CA VAL A 247 -15.06 -5.99 -7.46
C VAL A 247 -15.97 -4.86 -6.99
N ASP A 248 -16.06 -3.77 -7.77
CA ASP A 248 -16.97 -2.63 -7.56
C ASP A 248 -16.85 -2.02 -6.14
N LYS A 249 -15.63 -1.62 -5.78
CA LYS A 249 -15.33 -0.93 -4.52
C LYS A 249 -14.46 0.29 -4.78
N GLU A 250 -14.82 1.43 -4.17
CA GLU A 250 -14.12 2.71 -4.36
C GLU A 250 -12.63 2.67 -3.96
N ASN A 251 -12.26 1.78 -3.03
CA ASN A 251 -10.88 1.63 -2.55
C ASN A 251 -10.10 0.48 -3.21
N VAL A 252 -10.60 -0.14 -4.28
CA VAL A 252 -9.88 -1.15 -5.06
C VAL A 252 -9.69 -0.66 -6.48
N GLY A 253 -8.45 -0.62 -6.95
CA GLY A 253 -8.07 -0.05 -8.25
C GLY A 253 -7.02 -0.86 -9.00
N VAL A 254 -6.63 -0.35 -10.17
CA VAL A 254 -5.58 -0.91 -11.02
C VAL A 254 -4.28 -0.12 -10.83
N ILE A 255 -3.15 -0.82 -10.73
CA ILE A 255 -1.81 -0.23 -10.84
C ILE A 255 -1.23 -0.63 -12.20
N LEU A 256 -0.74 0.36 -12.94
CA LEU A 256 -0.14 0.18 -14.25
C LEU A 256 1.37 0.37 -14.14
N ASP A 257 2.11 -0.69 -14.36
CA ASP A 257 3.56 -0.67 -14.57
C ASP A 257 3.86 -0.70 -16.07
N SER A 258 4.79 0.15 -16.54
CA SER A 258 5.06 0.27 -17.97
C SER A 258 5.64 -1.00 -18.59
N PHE A 259 6.52 -1.72 -17.88
CA PHE A 259 7.08 -2.99 -18.35
C PHE A 259 6.01 -4.09 -18.38
N ASN A 260 5.13 -4.13 -17.38
CA ASN A 260 4.08 -5.14 -17.33
C ASN A 260 2.89 -4.83 -18.26
N THR A 261 2.74 -3.58 -18.69
CA THR A 261 1.58 -3.11 -19.47
C THR A 261 1.85 -3.00 -20.98
N LEU A 262 3.07 -2.62 -21.39
CA LEU A 262 3.45 -2.29 -22.78
C LEU A 262 4.26 -3.41 -23.45
#